data_AF-A0A1Y1UV67-F1
#
_entry.id   AF-A0A1Y1UV67-F1
#
_cell.length_a   1.000
_cell.length_b   1.000
_cell.length_c   1.000
_cell.angle_alpha   90.00
_cell.angle_beta   90.00
_cell.angle_gamma   90.00
#
_symmetry.space_group_name_H-M   'P 1'
#
loop_
_entity.id
_entity.type
_entity.pdbx_description
1 polymer ?
#
loop_
_entity_poly.entity_id
_entity_poly.type
_entity_poly.pdbx_seq_one_letter_code
_entity_poly.pdbx_strand_id
1 'polypeptide(L)'
;MGLFIQQLKTLIWKNIKVKRFEKINDIINEDNIINYEEYNFGKVESVKPVDIKEFFQHNINAQIGFVIPDTDKNVKRANFVENLKNNDIFSSNYNAIQIETFLDKNSLSDYKEKNSIEFLAEVTFYNYSNYVIRIDGETIVDPNLDPVGSYYKSRKMIDDRDVTYADRYLNTFVPVQLAIDQTIIQSKLDKKININTNIGKLSKPEFNITLIDSEKDDEALTMSTIILPLIFFVVLINLMKSIIVEKEKKQEEGLITIGVHPSTLWLSWEICYIPMYIYKLGTNYPLIQKTLCLFLSPINFSIALGKLNLAKTQNKFISFSNLFDSEFGIYLLIMFLSVVLYHCLNRYSNDYERDPINNGYPLVEVKDIFKLYKNRIKNGKKYVNVLNGVSFNVYNNEIFAILSV
;
A
#
# COMPACT_ATOMS: atom_id res chain seq x y z
N MET A 1 -0.38 21.70 49.92
CA MET A 1 0.49 20.78 49.14
C MET A 1 1.14 19.69 49.99
N GLY A 2 1.72 20.00 51.17
CA GLY A 2 2.38 19.00 52.03
C GLY A 2 1.49 17.84 52.51
N LEU A 3 0.26 18.12 52.93
CA LEU A 3 -0.71 17.11 53.38
C LEU A 3 -1.07 16.12 52.26
N PHE A 4 -1.29 16.63 51.04
CA PHE A 4 -1.61 15.82 49.87
C PHE A 4 -0.47 14.83 49.53
N ILE A 5 0.78 15.27 49.60
CA ILE A 5 1.96 14.42 49.36
C ILE A 5 2.08 13.32 50.44
N GLN A 6 1.79 13.64 51.70
CA GLN A 6 1.80 12.65 52.79
C GLN A 6 0.70 11.59 52.64
N GLN A 7 -0.51 12.02 52.24
CA GLN A 7 -1.62 11.12 51.94
C GLN A 7 -1.27 10.16 50.78
N LEU A 8 -0.71 10.70 49.69
CA LEU A 8 -0.28 9.91 48.54
C LEU A 8 0.79 8.87 48.91
N LYS A 9 1.82 9.25 49.67
CA LYS A 9 2.88 8.33 50.13
C LYS A 9 2.32 7.14 50.92
N THR A 10 1.35 7.41 51.79
CA THR A 10 0.74 6.39 52.66
C THR A 10 -0.09 5.40 51.85
N LEU A 11 -0.85 5.89 50.86
CA LEU A 11 -1.64 5.06 49.94
C LEU A 11 -0.76 4.17 49.07
N ILE A 12 0.32 4.72 48.51
CA ILE A 12 1.28 3.96 47.71
C ILE A 12 1.85 2.79 48.52
N TRP A 13 2.26 3.04 49.77
CA TRP A 13 2.82 2.02 50.64
C TRP A 13 1.81 0.91 50.98
N LYS A 14 0.54 1.27 51.25
CA LYS A 14 -0.55 0.30 51.48
C LYS A 14 -0.75 -0.61 50.25
N ASN A 15 -0.86 -0.03 49.06
CA ASN A 15 -1.18 -0.78 47.83
C ASN A 15 -0.07 -1.77 47.45
N ILE A 16 1.19 -1.39 47.64
CA ILE A 16 2.34 -2.28 47.42
C ILE A 16 2.31 -3.49 48.37
N LYS A 17 1.91 -3.30 49.63
CA LYS A 17 1.93 -4.36 50.65
C LYS A 17 0.85 -5.42 50.43
N VAL A 18 -0.30 -5.03 49.87
CA VAL A 18 -1.49 -5.91 49.74
C VAL A 18 -1.40 -6.88 48.55
N LYS A 19 -0.77 -6.50 47.43
CA LYS A 19 -0.80 -7.28 46.18
C LYS A 19 0.30 -8.34 46.00
N ARG A 20 1.00 -8.75 47.07
CA ARG A 20 2.18 -9.64 46.99
C ARG A 20 1.87 -11.14 46.73
N PHE A 21 0.61 -11.53 46.55
CA PHE A 21 0.19 -12.93 46.40
C PHE A 21 -0.85 -13.08 45.29
N GLU A 22 -0.43 -13.47 44.08
CA GLU A 22 -1.27 -14.20 43.11
C GLU A 22 -0.40 -14.60 41.90
N LYS A 23 -0.20 -15.91 41.75
CA LYS A 23 0.68 -16.55 40.76
C LYS A 23 -0.18 -17.17 39.67
N ILE A 24 -0.01 -16.77 38.40
CA ILE A 24 -0.80 -17.29 37.28
C ILE A 24 0.09 -17.44 36.04
N ASN A 25 0.18 -18.69 35.58
CA ASN A 25 0.66 -19.25 34.31
C ASN A 25 -0.57 -19.38 33.37
N ASP A 26 -0.56 -19.45 32.03
CA ASP A 26 0.39 -19.65 30.93
C ASP A 26 -0.21 -18.97 29.67
N ILE A 27 0.49 -19.08 28.52
CA ILE A 27 0.00 -19.25 27.12
C ILE A 27 0.53 -18.19 26.11
N ILE A 28 1.09 -18.73 25.02
CA ILE A 28 1.37 -18.23 23.64
C ILE A 28 2.77 -17.68 23.35
N ASN A 29 3.48 -18.42 22.48
CA ASN A 29 4.68 -18.05 21.74
C ASN A 29 4.31 -17.63 20.31
N GLU A 30 4.94 -16.59 19.77
CA GLU A 30 5.60 -16.55 18.44
C GLU A 30 6.12 -15.13 18.14
N ASP A 31 7.43 -15.00 17.89
CA ASP A 31 8.09 -13.77 17.44
C ASP A 31 8.27 -13.83 15.91
N ASN A 32 7.72 -12.85 15.18
CA ASN A 32 8.01 -12.65 13.76
C ASN A 32 8.99 -11.47 13.58
N ILE A 33 10.17 -11.77 13.04
CA ILE A 33 11.18 -10.78 12.63
C ILE A 33 10.81 -10.29 11.22
N ILE A 34 10.64 -8.98 11.07
CA ILE A 34 10.39 -8.34 9.77
C ILE A 34 11.74 -8.16 9.05
N ASN A 35 11.90 -8.78 7.89
CA ASN A 35 13.04 -8.57 7.01
C ASN A 35 12.69 -7.51 5.96
N TYR A 36 13.64 -6.61 5.68
CA TYR A 36 13.53 -5.60 4.63
C TYR A 36 14.36 -6.02 3.42
N GLU A 37 13.84 -5.81 2.21
CA GLU A 37 14.58 -6.01 0.97
C GLU A 37 14.86 -4.66 0.30
N GLU A 38 16.14 -4.35 0.07
CA GLU A 38 16.56 -3.17 -0.67
C GLU A 38 16.78 -3.52 -2.13
N TYR A 39 16.13 -2.78 -3.04
CA TYR A 39 16.31 -2.91 -4.47
C TYR A 39 16.93 -1.62 -5.04
N ASN A 40 18.08 -1.76 -5.69
CA ASN A 40 18.75 -0.68 -6.40
C ASN A 40 18.72 -1.00 -7.90
N PHE A 41 18.01 -0.18 -8.68
CA PHE A 41 17.92 -0.33 -10.12
C PHE A 41 18.70 0.77 -10.83
N GLY A 42 19.75 0.39 -11.53
CA GLY A 42 20.55 1.30 -12.36
C GLY A 42 19.74 1.95 -13.50
N LYS A 43 20.29 3.03 -14.07
CA LYS A 43 19.72 3.72 -15.23
C LYS A 43 19.62 2.76 -16.43
N VAL A 44 18.47 2.77 -17.11
CA VAL A 44 18.26 2.02 -18.36
C VAL A 44 18.21 3.00 -19.53
N GLU A 45 19.02 2.76 -20.54
CA GLU A 45 19.06 3.60 -21.74
C GLU A 45 17.82 3.40 -22.62
N SER A 46 17.60 4.36 -23.52
CA SER A 46 16.53 4.23 -24.52
C SER A 46 16.88 3.14 -25.53
N VAL A 47 15.90 2.32 -25.89
CA VAL A 47 16.05 1.31 -26.94
C VAL A 47 15.74 1.95 -28.29
N LYS A 48 16.63 1.76 -29.27
CA LYS A 48 16.43 2.28 -30.63
C LYS A 48 15.13 1.73 -31.22
N PRO A 49 14.36 2.53 -31.98
CA PRO A 49 13.15 2.04 -32.62
C PRO A 49 13.45 0.89 -33.58
N VAL A 50 12.71 -0.21 -33.43
CA VAL A 50 12.77 -1.42 -34.27
C VAL A 50 11.47 -1.52 -35.07
N ASP A 51 11.52 -2.02 -36.30
CA ASP A 51 10.33 -2.20 -37.14
C ASP A 51 9.34 -3.16 -36.45
N ILE A 52 8.07 -2.78 -36.40
CA ILE A 52 7.00 -3.58 -35.78
C ILE A 52 6.90 -5.00 -36.36
N LYS A 53 7.31 -5.19 -37.61
CA LYS A 53 7.36 -6.49 -38.29
C LYS A 53 8.28 -7.48 -37.60
N GLU A 54 9.34 -6.99 -36.95
CA GLU A 54 10.29 -7.83 -36.22
C GLU A 54 9.72 -8.39 -34.92
N PHE A 55 8.74 -7.72 -34.31
CA PHE A 55 8.06 -8.20 -33.10
C PHE A 55 6.96 -9.22 -33.40
N PHE A 56 6.49 -9.27 -34.64
CA PHE A 56 5.38 -10.13 -35.05
C PHE A 56 5.83 -11.56 -35.38
N GLN A 57 6.59 -12.18 -34.47
CA GLN A 57 7.14 -13.53 -34.62
C GLN A 57 6.23 -14.55 -33.91
N HIS A 58 5.27 -15.09 -34.64
CA HIS A 58 4.44 -16.21 -34.17
C HIS A 58 4.81 -17.53 -34.82
N ASN A 59 4.39 -18.61 -34.17
CA ASN A 59 4.55 -19.97 -34.65
C ASN A 59 3.99 -20.15 -36.06
N ILE A 60 4.60 -21.06 -36.82
CA ILE A 60 4.16 -21.49 -38.14
C ILE A 60 2.69 -21.93 -38.05
N ASN A 61 1.83 -21.37 -38.91
CA ASN A 61 0.38 -21.65 -39.04
C ASN A 61 -0.60 -20.87 -38.13
N ALA A 62 -0.22 -19.73 -37.56
CA ALA A 62 -1.20 -18.87 -36.90
C ALA A 62 -2.28 -18.37 -37.89
N GLN A 63 -3.55 -18.42 -37.48
CA GLN A 63 -4.68 -17.89 -38.25
C GLN A 63 -5.27 -16.66 -37.57
N ILE A 64 -5.74 -15.69 -38.37
CA ILE A 64 -6.49 -14.53 -37.89
C ILE A 64 -7.84 -14.49 -38.59
N GLY A 65 -8.91 -14.45 -37.80
CA GLY A 65 -10.28 -14.44 -38.29
C GLY A 65 -10.85 -13.02 -38.32
N PHE A 66 -11.33 -12.56 -39.47
CA PHE A 66 -11.92 -11.24 -39.64
C PHE A 66 -13.40 -11.36 -40.00
N VAL A 67 -14.30 -10.84 -39.16
CA VAL A 67 -15.73 -10.69 -39.46
C VAL A 67 -15.95 -9.30 -40.04
N ILE A 68 -16.20 -9.24 -41.35
CA ILE A 68 -16.34 -7.98 -42.10
C ILE A 68 -17.72 -7.97 -42.76
N PRO A 69 -18.68 -7.20 -42.23
CA PRO A 69 -20.03 -7.16 -42.76
C PRO A 69 -20.10 -6.28 -44.01
N ASP A 70 -21.05 -6.55 -44.89
CA ASP A 70 -21.28 -5.78 -46.12
C ASP A 70 -22.24 -4.61 -45.86
N THR A 71 -21.80 -3.61 -45.10
CA THR A 71 -22.67 -2.54 -44.57
C THR A 71 -22.53 -1.18 -45.24
N ASP A 72 -21.45 -0.91 -45.98
CA ASP A 72 -21.17 0.39 -46.58
C ASP A 72 -21.26 0.35 -48.10
N LYS A 73 -22.01 1.30 -48.69
CA LYS A 73 -22.15 1.42 -50.14
C LYS A 73 -20.90 2.00 -50.81
N ASN A 74 -20.08 2.73 -50.06
CA ASN A 74 -18.93 3.46 -50.61
C ASN A 74 -17.67 2.59 -50.71
N VAL A 75 -17.51 1.61 -49.81
CA VAL A 75 -16.34 0.73 -49.76
C VAL A 75 -16.75 -0.68 -50.16
N LYS A 76 -16.25 -1.15 -51.31
CA LYS A 76 -16.47 -2.54 -51.75
C LYS A 76 -15.73 -3.49 -50.81
N ARG A 77 -16.47 -4.41 -50.17
CA ARG A 77 -15.91 -5.44 -49.28
C ARG A 77 -14.74 -6.21 -49.90
N ALA A 78 -14.85 -6.56 -51.18
CA ALA A 78 -13.80 -7.29 -51.90
C ALA A 78 -12.46 -6.55 -51.89
N ASN A 79 -12.48 -5.25 -52.20
CA ASN A 79 -11.26 -4.42 -52.21
C ASN A 79 -10.67 -4.28 -50.81
N PHE A 80 -11.52 -4.10 -49.79
CA PHE A 80 -11.07 -4.01 -48.40
C PHE A 80 -10.40 -5.30 -47.94
N VAL A 81 -11.01 -6.46 -48.24
CA VAL A 81 -10.47 -7.78 -47.92
C VAL A 81 -9.16 -8.04 -48.65
N GLU A 82 -9.07 -7.69 -49.93
CA GLU A 82 -7.85 -7.84 -50.72
C GLU A 82 -6.70 -6.98 -50.16
N ASN A 83 -6.97 -5.71 -49.85
CA ASN A 83 -5.98 -4.82 -49.24
C ASN A 83 -5.50 -5.33 -47.88
N LEU A 84 -6.42 -5.88 -47.07
CA LEU A 84 -6.09 -6.46 -45.77
C LEU A 84 -5.21 -7.70 -45.92
N LYS A 85 -5.57 -8.62 -46.83
CA LYS A 85 -4.81 -9.85 -47.09
C LYS A 85 -3.41 -9.58 -47.65
N ASN A 86 -3.29 -8.54 -48.46
CA ASN A 86 -2.03 -8.13 -49.09
C ASN A 86 -1.23 -7.11 -48.24
N ASN A 87 -1.62 -6.88 -46.98
CA ASN A 87 -0.90 -5.97 -46.11
C ASN A 87 0.53 -6.49 -45.83
N ASP A 88 1.49 -5.58 -45.84
CA ASP A 88 2.90 -5.92 -45.72
C ASP A 88 3.31 -6.40 -44.32
N ILE A 89 2.54 -6.06 -43.29
CA ILE A 89 2.71 -6.56 -41.92
C ILE A 89 2.47 -8.08 -41.85
N PHE A 90 1.54 -8.60 -42.65
CA PHE A 90 1.23 -10.04 -42.68
C PHE A 90 2.12 -10.84 -43.64
N SER A 91 2.78 -10.18 -44.59
CA SER A 91 3.58 -10.84 -45.64
C SER A 91 5.09 -10.77 -45.41
N SER A 92 5.58 -9.96 -44.47
CA SER A 92 7.01 -9.77 -44.24
C SER A 92 7.72 -10.92 -43.52
N ASN A 93 6.99 -11.85 -42.89
CA ASN A 93 7.57 -12.91 -42.06
C ASN A 93 7.51 -14.29 -42.74
N TYR A 94 8.57 -15.10 -42.54
CA TYR A 94 8.72 -16.46 -43.07
C TYR A 94 7.59 -17.43 -42.68
N ASN A 95 6.76 -17.05 -41.71
CA ASN A 95 5.59 -17.78 -41.28
C ASN A 95 4.34 -17.07 -41.83
N ALA A 96 3.75 -17.63 -42.88
CA ALA A 96 2.56 -17.06 -43.49
C ALA A 96 1.36 -17.15 -42.51
N ILE A 97 1.00 -16.02 -41.92
CA ILE A 97 -0.23 -15.91 -41.14
C ILE A 97 -1.40 -16.04 -42.11
N GLN A 98 -2.30 -16.98 -41.82
CA GLN A 98 -3.46 -17.21 -42.68
C GLN A 98 -4.60 -16.28 -42.26
N ILE A 99 -5.08 -15.49 -43.22
CA ILE A 99 -6.15 -14.53 -43.00
C ILE A 99 -7.45 -15.12 -43.54
N GLU A 100 -8.36 -15.43 -42.62
CA GLU A 100 -9.70 -15.91 -42.96
C GLU A 100 -10.73 -14.82 -42.73
N THR A 101 -11.68 -14.70 -43.67
CA THR A 101 -12.67 -13.62 -43.65
C THR A 101 -14.09 -14.17 -43.70
N PHE A 102 -14.93 -13.62 -42.83
CA PHE A 102 -16.29 -14.08 -42.56
C PHE A 102 -17.28 -12.92 -42.78
N LEU A 103 -18.54 -13.24 -43.06
CA LEU A 103 -19.60 -12.24 -43.23
C LEU A 103 -20.22 -11.86 -41.88
N ASP A 104 -20.38 -12.84 -41.01
CA ASP A 104 -21.02 -12.69 -39.71
C ASP A 104 -20.33 -13.57 -38.65
N LYS A 105 -20.65 -13.30 -37.39
CA LYS A 105 -20.04 -13.98 -36.25
C LYS A 105 -20.41 -15.47 -36.15
N ASN A 106 -21.57 -15.88 -36.66
CA ASN A 106 -21.97 -17.30 -36.64
C ASN A 106 -21.12 -18.09 -37.62
N SER A 107 -20.88 -17.54 -38.83
CA SER A 107 -19.99 -18.19 -39.82
C SER A 107 -18.55 -18.39 -39.32
N LEU A 108 -18.04 -17.46 -38.49
CA LEU A 108 -16.77 -17.63 -37.79
C LEU A 108 -16.84 -18.77 -36.75
N SER A 109 -17.93 -18.83 -35.97
CA SER A 109 -18.14 -19.87 -34.95
C SER A 109 -18.21 -21.26 -35.58
N ASP A 110 -18.99 -21.41 -36.66
CA ASP A 110 -19.14 -22.66 -37.39
C ASP A 110 -17.80 -23.14 -37.97
N TYR A 111 -16.98 -22.20 -38.47
CA TYR A 111 -15.64 -22.51 -38.98
C TYR A 111 -14.70 -23.00 -37.87
N LYS A 112 -14.72 -22.37 -36.69
CA LYS A 112 -13.92 -22.81 -35.53
C LYS A 112 -14.30 -24.21 -35.10
N GLU A 113 -15.60 -24.48 -34.94
CA GLU A 113 -16.10 -25.78 -34.50
C GLU A 113 -15.75 -26.87 -35.51
N LYS A 114 -15.95 -26.60 -36.81
CA LYS A 114 -15.68 -27.57 -37.88
C LYS A 114 -14.21 -27.93 -38.02
N ASN A 115 -13.31 -26.97 -37.89
CA ASN A 115 -11.88 -27.21 -38.14
C ASN A 115 -11.08 -27.43 -36.85
N SER A 116 -11.68 -27.22 -35.67
CA SER A 116 -10.98 -27.26 -34.37
C SER A 116 -9.72 -26.38 -34.36
N ILE A 117 -9.82 -25.19 -34.97
CA ILE A 117 -8.72 -24.23 -35.08
C ILE A 117 -8.89 -23.14 -34.02
N GLU A 118 -7.78 -22.82 -33.38
CA GLU A 118 -7.65 -21.68 -32.50
C GLU A 118 -7.09 -20.49 -33.29
N PHE A 119 -7.81 -19.38 -33.25
CA PHE A 119 -7.37 -18.14 -33.90
C PHE A 119 -6.46 -17.37 -32.96
N LEU A 120 -5.35 -16.85 -33.49
CA LEU A 120 -4.46 -15.95 -32.78
C LEU A 120 -5.19 -14.65 -32.39
N ALA A 121 -6.02 -14.16 -33.31
CA ALA A 121 -6.85 -13.00 -33.10
C ALA A 121 -8.15 -13.09 -33.91
N GLU A 122 -9.21 -12.51 -33.35
CA GLU A 122 -10.51 -12.36 -33.97
C GLU A 122 -10.87 -10.89 -34.04
N VAL A 123 -11.10 -10.41 -35.24
CA VAL A 123 -11.41 -9.00 -35.49
C VAL A 123 -12.84 -8.91 -35.98
N THR A 124 -13.70 -8.22 -35.24
CA THR A 124 -15.10 -7.99 -35.63
C THR A 124 -15.30 -6.54 -36.01
N PHE A 125 -15.63 -6.28 -37.28
CA PHE A 125 -16.03 -4.96 -37.74
C PHE A 125 -17.53 -4.76 -37.55
N TYR A 126 -17.91 -3.62 -36.97
CA TYR A 126 -19.29 -3.13 -36.98
C TYR A 126 -19.55 -2.26 -38.21
N ASN A 127 -18.51 -1.54 -38.65
CA ASN A 127 -18.41 -0.83 -39.93
C ASN A 127 -16.93 -0.70 -40.29
N TYR A 128 -16.59 -0.20 -41.49
CA TYR A 128 -15.19 -0.05 -41.95
C TYR A 128 -14.34 0.98 -41.16
N SER A 129 -14.81 1.52 -40.04
CA SER A 129 -14.04 2.41 -39.16
C SER A 129 -14.14 2.04 -37.68
N ASN A 130 -14.95 1.04 -37.34
CA ASN A 130 -15.21 0.62 -35.97
C ASN A 130 -15.09 -0.90 -35.91
N TYR A 131 -14.06 -1.35 -35.22
CA TYR A 131 -13.72 -2.75 -35.08
C TYR A 131 -13.33 -3.06 -33.64
N VAL A 132 -13.44 -4.33 -33.28
CA VAL A 132 -12.98 -4.88 -32.00
C VAL A 132 -12.02 -6.00 -32.30
N ILE A 133 -10.81 -5.91 -31.76
CA ILE A 133 -9.82 -6.98 -31.77
C ILE A 133 -9.98 -7.78 -30.48
N ARG A 134 -10.21 -9.08 -30.61
CA ARG A 134 -10.13 -10.06 -29.52
C ARG A 134 -8.90 -10.91 -29.76
N ILE A 135 -8.06 -11.02 -28.76
CA ILE A 135 -6.84 -11.83 -28.82
C ILE A 135 -6.96 -12.87 -27.72
N ASP A 136 -6.45 -14.06 -27.99
CA ASP A 136 -6.47 -15.13 -27.01
C ASP A 136 -5.65 -14.76 -25.76
N GLY A 137 -6.24 -15.04 -24.59
CA GLY A 137 -5.96 -14.38 -23.32
C GLY A 137 -4.55 -14.60 -22.78
N GLU A 138 -3.87 -15.67 -23.18
CA GLU A 138 -2.49 -15.94 -22.73
C GLU A 138 -1.48 -14.99 -23.38
N THR A 139 -1.81 -14.43 -24.54
CA THR A 139 -0.86 -13.67 -25.37
C THR A 139 -0.92 -12.16 -25.16
N ILE A 140 -1.94 -11.63 -24.47
CA ILE A 140 -2.14 -10.20 -24.22
C ILE A 140 -2.20 -9.89 -22.71
N VAL A 141 -2.08 -8.60 -22.37
CA VAL A 141 -2.31 -8.14 -20.99
C VAL A 141 -3.79 -8.24 -20.66
N ASP A 142 -4.11 -8.79 -19.49
CA ASP A 142 -5.48 -8.86 -18.99
C ASP A 142 -6.06 -7.44 -18.88
N PRO A 143 -7.16 -7.12 -19.60
CA PRO A 143 -7.75 -5.80 -19.60
C PRO A 143 -8.39 -5.41 -18.26
N ASN A 144 -8.55 -6.35 -17.33
CA ASN A 144 -9.07 -6.08 -15.99
C ASN A 144 -7.96 -5.66 -15.00
N LEU A 145 -6.68 -5.76 -15.39
CA LEU A 145 -5.59 -5.21 -14.59
C LEU A 145 -5.62 -3.68 -14.60
N ASP A 146 -5.06 -3.10 -13.54
CA ASP A 146 -4.94 -1.65 -13.46
C ASP A 146 -4.18 -1.11 -14.69
N PRO A 147 -4.73 -0.07 -15.36
CA PRO A 147 -4.16 0.46 -16.60
C PRO A 147 -2.78 1.06 -16.39
N VAL A 148 -2.45 1.43 -15.14
CA VAL A 148 -1.13 1.93 -14.73
C VAL A 148 -0.53 0.94 -13.75
N GLY A 149 0.38 0.10 -14.25
CA GLY A 149 1.13 -0.83 -13.42
C GLY A 149 2.08 -0.11 -12.46
N SER A 150 2.40 -0.75 -11.34
CA SER A 150 3.44 -0.27 -10.42
C SER A 150 4.78 -0.11 -11.17
N TYR A 151 5.37 1.08 -11.07
CA TYR A 151 6.67 1.38 -11.67
C TYR A 151 7.74 0.39 -11.20
N TYR A 152 7.75 0.05 -9.91
CA TYR A 152 8.66 -0.95 -9.34
C TYR A 152 8.47 -2.33 -9.96
N LYS A 153 7.23 -2.85 -10.02
CA LYS A 153 6.95 -4.17 -10.61
C LYS A 153 7.42 -4.23 -12.06
N SER A 154 7.19 -3.14 -12.80
CA SER A 154 7.64 -3.00 -14.19
C SER A 154 9.17 -2.96 -14.32
N ARG A 155 9.87 -2.46 -13.30
CA ARG A 155 11.34 -2.41 -13.26
C ARG A 155 11.96 -3.75 -12.89
N LYS A 156 11.41 -4.41 -11.88
CA LYS A 156 11.79 -5.78 -11.50
C LYS A 156 11.59 -6.76 -12.65
N MET A 157 10.48 -6.67 -13.38
CA MET A 157 10.23 -7.53 -14.56
C MET A 157 11.23 -7.32 -15.69
N ILE A 158 11.72 -6.09 -15.89
CA ILE A 158 12.77 -5.83 -16.89
C ILE A 158 14.07 -6.46 -16.44
N ASP A 159 14.45 -6.32 -15.17
CA ASP A 159 15.68 -6.89 -14.63
C ASP A 159 15.65 -8.44 -14.68
N ASP A 160 14.49 -9.03 -14.37
CA ASP A 160 14.32 -10.49 -14.32
C ASP A 160 14.13 -11.13 -15.71
N ARG A 161 13.48 -10.44 -16.66
CA ARG A 161 12.97 -11.04 -17.90
C ARG A 161 13.13 -10.21 -19.17
N ASP A 162 13.70 -9.00 -19.11
CA ASP A 162 13.81 -8.02 -20.21
C ASP A 162 12.48 -7.56 -20.84
N VAL A 163 11.33 -8.03 -20.34
CA VAL A 163 10.01 -7.84 -20.95
C VAL A 163 9.00 -7.44 -19.90
N THR A 164 8.22 -6.40 -20.19
CA THR A 164 7.08 -5.95 -19.37
C THR A 164 5.77 -6.53 -19.88
N TYR A 165 4.71 -6.48 -19.07
CA TYR A 165 3.37 -6.81 -19.57
C TYR A 165 2.99 -5.98 -20.78
N ALA A 166 3.27 -4.67 -20.78
CA ALA A 166 2.97 -3.78 -21.90
C ALA A 166 3.63 -4.22 -23.22
N ASP A 167 4.83 -4.82 -23.14
CA ASP A 167 5.53 -5.32 -24.34
C ASP A 167 4.77 -6.46 -25.04
N ARG A 168 3.89 -7.19 -24.33
CA ARG A 168 3.07 -8.25 -24.92
C ARG A 168 2.11 -7.72 -25.99
N TYR A 169 1.69 -6.46 -25.91
CA TYR A 169 0.86 -5.85 -26.96
C TYR A 169 1.58 -5.79 -28.30
N LEU A 170 2.92 -5.70 -28.30
CA LEU A 170 3.73 -5.64 -29.52
C LEU A 170 3.73 -6.96 -30.29
N ASN A 171 3.44 -8.08 -29.63
CA ASN A 171 3.53 -9.40 -30.24
C ASN A 171 2.34 -9.73 -31.16
N THR A 172 1.14 -9.20 -30.89
CA THR A 172 -0.06 -9.55 -31.66
C THR A 172 -0.95 -8.34 -31.91
N PHE A 173 -1.29 -7.61 -30.84
CA PHE A 173 -2.28 -6.56 -30.90
C PHE A 173 -1.86 -5.40 -31.80
N VAL A 174 -0.67 -4.85 -31.57
CA VAL A 174 -0.18 -3.68 -32.33
C VAL A 174 0.01 -3.99 -33.81
N PRO A 175 0.66 -5.10 -34.23
CA PRO A 175 0.75 -5.47 -35.64
C PRO A 175 -0.61 -5.60 -36.33
N VAL A 176 -1.56 -6.31 -35.69
CA VAL A 176 -2.92 -6.49 -36.24
C VAL A 176 -3.64 -5.16 -36.34
N GLN A 177 -3.53 -4.31 -35.31
CA GLN A 177 -4.13 -2.98 -35.29
C GLN A 177 -3.58 -2.10 -36.42
N LEU A 178 -2.26 -2.06 -36.59
CA LEU A 178 -1.62 -1.28 -37.65
C LEU A 178 -2.04 -1.75 -39.05
N ALA A 179 -2.14 -3.07 -39.26
CA ALA A 179 -2.57 -3.61 -40.54
C ALA A 179 -4.03 -3.23 -40.86
N ILE A 180 -4.91 -3.27 -39.86
CA ILE A 180 -6.29 -2.82 -39.99
C ILE A 180 -6.35 -1.32 -40.29
N ASP A 181 -5.66 -0.50 -39.51
CA ASP A 181 -5.70 0.95 -39.63
C ASP A 181 -5.13 1.40 -40.98
N GLN A 182 -4.04 0.80 -41.45
CA GLN A 182 -3.49 1.02 -42.79
C GLN A 182 -4.49 0.64 -43.88
N THR A 183 -5.21 -0.49 -43.72
CA THR A 183 -6.27 -0.90 -44.66
C THR A 183 -7.41 0.11 -44.70
N ILE A 184 -7.87 0.59 -43.53
CA ILE A 184 -8.91 1.62 -43.42
C ILE A 184 -8.46 2.92 -44.11
N ILE A 185 -7.22 3.35 -43.89
CA ILE A 185 -6.65 4.54 -44.50
C ILE A 185 -6.59 4.39 -46.03
N GLN A 186 -6.10 3.24 -46.52
CA GLN A 186 -6.05 2.95 -47.96
C GLN A 186 -7.45 2.97 -48.60
N SER A 187 -8.44 2.35 -47.96
CA SER A 187 -9.82 2.32 -48.46
C SER A 187 -10.48 3.69 -48.48
N LYS A 188 -10.14 4.57 -47.53
CA LYS A 188 -10.67 5.96 -47.52
C LYS A 188 -10.00 6.86 -48.55
N LEU A 189 -8.73 6.61 -48.86
CA LEU A 189 -7.96 7.44 -49.78
C LEU A 189 -7.96 6.92 -51.23
N ASP A 190 -8.45 5.70 -51.46
CA ASP A 190 -8.39 4.97 -52.73
C ASP A 190 -6.97 4.93 -53.32
N LYS A 191 -5.98 4.81 -52.43
CA LYS A 191 -4.55 4.81 -52.76
C LYS A 191 -3.82 3.76 -51.94
N LYS A 192 -2.92 3.02 -52.58
CA LYS A 192 -2.00 2.12 -51.89
C LYS A 192 -1.01 2.95 -51.06
N ILE A 193 -0.96 2.69 -49.76
CA ILE A 193 -0.10 3.39 -48.81
C ILE A 193 0.65 2.34 -48.01
N ASN A 194 1.98 2.47 -47.93
CA ASN A 194 2.77 1.67 -47.01
C ASN A 194 3.20 2.53 -45.81
N ILE A 195 2.83 2.11 -44.59
CA ILE A 195 3.19 2.79 -43.35
C ILE A 195 4.19 1.91 -42.59
N ASN A 196 5.48 2.23 -42.72
CA ASN A 196 6.50 1.62 -41.88
C ASN A 196 6.46 2.25 -40.48
N THR A 197 6.28 1.42 -39.46
CA THR A 197 6.17 1.86 -38.07
C THR A 197 7.28 1.25 -37.24
N ASN A 198 8.12 2.10 -36.64
CA ASN A 198 9.18 1.66 -35.74
C ASN A 198 8.80 2.00 -34.29
N ILE A 199 9.01 1.05 -33.37
CA ILE A 199 8.69 1.20 -31.95
C ILE A 199 9.97 1.07 -31.12
N GLY A 200 10.19 2.02 -30.22
CA GLY A 200 11.32 2.05 -29.30
C GLY A 200 10.86 2.30 -27.85
N LYS A 201 11.77 2.11 -26.89
CA LYS A 201 11.49 2.33 -25.47
C LYS A 201 12.25 3.56 -24.97
N LEU A 202 11.59 4.39 -24.17
CA LEU A 202 12.23 5.53 -23.50
C LEU A 202 13.17 5.06 -22.39
N SER A 203 14.21 5.85 -22.11
CA SER A 203 15.13 5.60 -21.00
C SER A 203 14.41 5.68 -19.65
N LYS A 204 14.90 4.93 -18.67
CA LYS A 204 14.40 4.96 -17.29
C LYS A 204 15.50 5.48 -16.35
N PRO A 205 15.18 6.42 -15.45
CA PRO A 205 16.14 6.91 -14.47
C PRO A 205 16.52 5.80 -13.48
N GLU A 206 17.68 5.95 -12.87
CA GLU A 206 18.07 5.18 -11.68
C GLU A 206 17.08 5.46 -10.55
N PHE A 207 16.73 4.42 -9.78
CA PHE A 207 15.90 4.59 -8.60
C PHE A 207 16.21 3.51 -7.57
N ASN A 208 16.17 3.92 -6.30
CA ASN A 208 16.33 3.04 -5.15
C ASN A 208 14.99 2.92 -4.44
N ILE A 209 14.55 1.70 -4.17
CA ILE A 209 13.36 1.45 -3.40
C ILE A 209 13.65 0.45 -2.29
N THR A 210 13.34 0.85 -1.07
CA THR A 210 13.25 -0.01 0.09
C THR A 210 11.82 -0.56 0.12
N LEU A 211 11.68 -1.85 -0.16
CA LEU A 211 10.38 -2.50 -0.02
C LEU A 211 10.31 -3.16 1.34
N ILE A 212 9.37 -2.67 2.12
CA ILE A 212 8.80 -3.43 3.21
C ILE A 212 7.82 -4.40 2.56
N ASP A 213 7.95 -5.69 2.87
CA ASP A 213 7.13 -6.77 2.31
C ASP A 213 5.64 -6.45 2.50
N SER A 214 5.01 -5.80 1.51
CA SER A 214 3.75 -5.05 1.72
C SER A 214 2.56 -5.94 2.05
N GLU A 215 2.61 -7.22 1.66
CA GLU A 215 1.61 -8.21 2.07
C GLU A 215 1.69 -8.51 3.57
N LYS A 216 2.89 -8.51 4.14
CA LYS A 216 3.08 -8.64 5.60
C LYS A 216 2.89 -7.32 6.32
N ASP A 217 3.08 -6.18 5.67
CA ASP A 217 2.96 -4.87 6.31
C ASP A 217 1.50 -4.45 6.49
N ASP A 218 0.59 -4.73 5.54
CA ASP A 218 -0.85 -4.52 5.77
C ASP A 218 -1.36 -5.44 6.89
N GLU A 219 -0.91 -6.70 6.95
CA GLU A 219 -1.22 -7.61 8.05
C GLU A 219 -0.55 -7.21 9.38
N ALA A 220 0.71 -6.76 9.38
CA ALA A 220 1.43 -6.36 10.58
C ALA A 220 0.93 -5.00 11.11
N LEU A 221 0.61 -4.05 10.23
CA LEU A 221 0.02 -2.78 10.60
C LEU A 221 -1.37 -3.01 11.18
N THR A 222 -2.21 -3.84 10.55
CA THR A 222 -3.54 -4.21 11.08
C THR A 222 -3.45 -5.01 12.38
N MET A 223 -2.53 -5.98 12.49
CA MET A 223 -2.29 -6.72 13.73
C MET A 223 -1.77 -5.81 14.85
N SER A 224 -0.86 -4.89 14.57
CA SER A 224 -0.36 -3.93 15.57
C SER A 224 -1.45 -2.94 16.01
N THR A 225 -2.29 -2.47 15.08
CA THR A 225 -3.43 -1.57 15.40
C THR A 225 -4.54 -2.30 16.15
N ILE A 226 -4.66 -3.62 16.07
CA ILE A 226 -5.67 -4.39 16.80
C ILE A 226 -5.12 -4.89 18.15
N ILE A 227 -3.89 -5.40 18.17
CA ILE A 227 -3.25 -5.98 19.36
C ILE A 227 -2.99 -4.92 20.42
N LEU A 228 -2.51 -3.73 20.03
CA LEU A 228 -2.17 -2.69 21.01
C LEU A 228 -3.40 -2.21 21.81
N PRO A 229 -4.54 -1.85 21.18
CA PRO A 229 -5.77 -1.56 21.93
C PRO A 229 -6.26 -2.74 22.77
N LEU A 230 -6.09 -3.98 22.31
CA LEU A 230 -6.50 -5.17 23.06
C LEU A 230 -5.65 -5.36 24.33
N ILE A 231 -4.33 -5.16 24.25
CA ILE A 231 -3.44 -5.14 25.42
C ILE A 231 -3.87 -4.03 26.40
N PHE A 232 -4.12 -2.82 25.90
CA PHE A 232 -4.64 -1.72 26.73
C PHE A 232 -5.99 -2.07 27.36
N PHE A 233 -6.87 -2.73 26.64
CA PHE A 233 -8.18 -3.16 27.13
C PHE A 233 -8.05 -4.20 28.25
N VAL A 234 -7.13 -5.15 28.13
CA VAL A 234 -6.81 -6.13 29.20
C VAL A 234 -6.25 -5.42 30.43
N VAL A 235 -5.36 -4.43 30.26
CA VAL A 235 -4.85 -3.61 31.38
C VAL A 235 -5.98 -2.84 32.05
N LEU A 236 -6.88 -2.23 31.27
CA LEU A 236 -8.05 -1.50 31.76
C LEU A 236 -9.03 -2.41 32.53
N ILE A 237 -9.38 -3.59 32.00
CA ILE A 237 -10.24 -4.56 32.71
C ILE A 237 -9.63 -4.94 34.06
N ASN A 238 -8.33 -5.23 34.10
CA ASN A 238 -7.65 -5.63 35.33
C ASN A 238 -7.58 -4.49 36.36
N LEU A 239 -7.39 -3.26 35.90
CA LEU A 239 -7.44 -2.06 36.73
C LEU A 239 -8.86 -1.84 37.28
N MET A 240 -9.88 -1.92 36.41
CA MET A 240 -11.29 -1.83 36.80
C MET A 240 -11.68 -2.88 37.82
N LYS A 241 -11.28 -4.14 37.62
CA LYS A 241 -11.50 -5.23 38.59
C LYS A 241 -10.90 -4.90 39.96
N SER A 242 -9.68 -4.36 39.99
CA SER A 242 -9.02 -3.98 41.25
C SER A 242 -9.77 -2.85 41.97
N ILE A 243 -10.21 -1.84 41.23
CA ILE A 243 -11.00 -0.72 41.76
C ILE A 243 -12.35 -1.20 42.32
N ILE A 244 -13.05 -2.08 41.58
CA ILE A 244 -14.34 -2.64 42.01
C ILE A 244 -14.17 -3.41 43.32
N VAL A 245 -13.14 -4.25 43.45
CA VAL A 245 -12.86 -5.00 44.68
C VAL A 245 -12.57 -4.07 45.87
N GLU A 246 -11.88 -2.95 45.66
CA GLU A 246 -11.65 -1.94 46.72
C GLU A 246 -12.94 -1.22 47.12
N LYS A 247 -13.81 -0.90 46.15
CA LYS A 247 -15.13 -0.31 46.37
C LYS A 247 -16.06 -1.24 47.12
N GLU A 248 -16.13 -2.52 46.74
CA GLU A 248 -16.92 -3.54 47.43
C GLU A 248 -16.51 -3.69 48.89
N LYS A 249 -15.21 -3.58 49.18
CA LYS A 249 -14.66 -3.60 50.54
C LYS A 249 -14.85 -2.28 51.30
N LYS A 250 -15.52 -1.29 50.71
CA LYS A 250 -15.72 0.08 51.24
C LYS A 250 -14.43 0.76 51.68
N GLN A 251 -13.30 0.42 51.06
CA GLN A 251 -12.01 0.99 51.43
C GLN A 251 -11.88 2.44 50.99
N GLU A 252 -12.48 2.78 49.84
CA GLU A 252 -12.55 4.16 49.35
C GLU A 252 -13.34 5.06 50.31
N GLU A 253 -14.57 4.65 50.68
CA GLU A 253 -15.42 5.38 51.65
C GLU A 253 -14.71 5.54 53.01
N GLY A 254 -14.02 4.49 53.47
CA GLY A 254 -13.21 4.55 54.69
C GLY A 254 -12.03 5.53 54.62
N LEU A 255 -11.40 5.68 53.45
CA LEU A 255 -10.29 6.62 53.28
C LEU A 255 -10.79 8.07 53.13
N ILE A 256 -11.90 8.28 52.43
CA ILE A 256 -12.54 9.59 52.28
C ILE A 256 -13.03 10.11 53.64
N THR A 257 -13.62 9.24 54.47
CA THR A 257 -14.08 9.62 55.83
C THR A 257 -12.94 10.01 56.77
N ILE A 258 -11.72 9.50 56.54
CA ILE A 258 -10.48 9.90 57.26
C ILE A 258 -9.91 11.22 56.69
N GLY A 259 -10.51 11.79 55.64
CA GLY A 259 -10.12 13.07 55.06
C GLY A 259 -9.13 12.98 53.89
N VAL A 260 -8.99 11.80 53.26
CA VAL A 260 -8.20 11.66 52.04
C VAL A 260 -8.96 12.25 50.85
N HIS A 261 -8.30 13.13 50.09
CA HIS A 261 -8.93 13.73 48.92
C HIS A 261 -9.08 12.70 47.78
N PRO A 262 -10.25 12.58 47.12
CA PRO A 262 -10.51 11.58 46.08
C PRO A 262 -9.51 11.57 44.92
N SER A 263 -9.02 12.73 44.47
CA SER A 263 -8.01 12.78 43.39
C SER A 263 -6.70 12.09 43.76
N THR A 264 -6.35 12.06 45.06
CA THR A 264 -5.17 11.35 45.57
C THR A 264 -5.32 9.84 45.41
N LEU A 265 -6.55 9.31 45.54
CA LEU A 265 -6.85 7.89 45.36
C LEU A 265 -6.67 7.50 43.89
N TRP A 266 -7.28 8.25 42.96
CA TRP A 266 -7.13 8.04 41.51
C TRP A 266 -5.67 8.07 41.07
N LEU A 267 -4.94 9.11 41.49
CA LEU A 267 -3.53 9.26 41.16
C LEU A 267 -2.67 8.17 41.82
N SER A 268 -3.02 7.72 43.03
CA SER A 268 -2.34 6.57 43.66
C SER A 268 -2.56 5.27 42.89
N TRP A 269 -3.75 5.07 42.33
CA TRP A 269 -4.06 3.90 41.50
C TRP A 269 -3.26 3.92 40.20
N GLU A 270 -3.18 5.04 39.50
CA GLU A 270 -2.36 5.17 38.30
C GLU A 270 -0.87 4.91 38.59
N ILE A 271 -0.33 5.54 39.63
CA ILE A 271 1.09 5.44 39.99
C ILE A 271 1.45 4.04 40.52
N CYS A 272 0.56 3.37 41.25
CA CYS A 272 0.85 2.04 41.79
C CYS A 272 0.60 0.94 40.77
N TYR A 273 -0.53 1.01 40.06
CA TYR A 273 -0.98 -0.09 39.24
C TYR A 273 -0.30 -0.12 37.89
N ILE A 274 -0.07 1.01 37.22
CA ILE A 274 0.55 1.01 35.89
C ILE A 274 1.97 0.41 35.93
N PRO A 275 2.90 0.84 36.81
CA PRO A 275 4.23 0.24 36.89
C PRO A 275 4.19 -1.21 37.37
N MET A 276 3.29 -1.57 38.28
CA MET A 276 3.14 -2.95 38.76
C MET A 276 2.63 -3.88 37.64
N TYR A 277 1.71 -3.40 36.80
CA TYR A 277 1.22 -4.15 35.65
C TYR A 277 2.27 -4.25 34.55
N ILE A 278 3.03 -3.18 34.25
CA ILE A 278 4.12 -3.24 33.28
C ILE A 278 5.25 -4.16 33.78
N TYR A 279 5.54 -4.14 35.09
CA TYR A 279 6.47 -5.09 35.70
C TYR A 279 5.98 -6.54 35.58
N LYS A 280 4.69 -6.79 35.83
CA LYS A 280 4.04 -8.10 35.66
C LYS A 280 3.98 -8.53 34.19
N LEU A 281 3.80 -7.58 33.28
CA LEU A 281 3.87 -7.84 31.85
C LEU A 281 5.28 -8.28 31.48
N GLY A 282 6.30 -7.66 32.07
CA GLY A 282 7.70 -7.99 31.90
C GLY A 282 8.14 -9.40 32.24
N THR A 283 7.52 -10.01 33.25
CA THR A 283 7.84 -11.39 33.63
C THR A 283 7.36 -12.39 32.59
N ASN A 284 6.31 -12.05 31.85
CA ASN A 284 5.68 -12.95 30.88
C ASN A 284 6.04 -12.55 29.43
N TYR A 285 6.29 -11.27 29.17
CA TYR A 285 6.46 -10.65 27.86
C TYR A 285 7.56 -9.56 27.91
N PRO A 286 8.86 -9.94 27.97
CA PRO A 286 9.96 -9.01 28.15
C PRO A 286 10.12 -8.03 26.98
N LEU A 287 9.78 -8.43 25.75
CA LEU A 287 9.82 -7.57 24.57
C LEU A 287 8.75 -6.47 24.63
N ILE A 288 7.48 -6.84 24.87
CA ILE A 288 6.37 -5.87 24.99
C ILE A 288 6.64 -4.90 26.16
N GLN A 289 7.17 -5.38 27.28
CA GLN A 289 7.60 -4.53 28.38
C GLN A 289 8.63 -3.50 27.92
N LYS A 290 9.70 -3.94 27.24
CA LYS A 290 10.75 -3.03 26.72
C LYS A 290 10.19 -2.02 25.72
N THR A 291 9.24 -2.40 24.88
CA THR A 291 8.56 -1.50 23.94
C THR A 291 7.69 -0.48 24.67
N LEU A 292 6.86 -0.88 25.64
CA LEU A 292 6.07 0.05 26.45
C LEU A 292 6.96 0.99 27.28
N CYS A 293 8.08 0.48 27.77
CA CYS A 293 9.12 1.24 28.46
C CYS A 293 9.69 2.36 27.56
N LEU A 294 9.88 2.10 26.27
CA LEU A 294 10.33 3.11 25.32
C LEU A 294 9.36 4.32 25.24
N PHE A 295 8.06 4.08 25.37
CA PHE A 295 7.01 5.11 25.32
C PHE A 295 6.64 5.72 26.68
N LEU A 296 7.09 5.15 27.79
CA LEU A 296 6.74 5.58 29.15
C LEU A 296 8.02 5.78 29.99
N SER A 297 8.85 6.73 29.57
CA SER A 297 10.21 6.96 30.08
C SER A 297 10.38 6.91 31.62
N PRO A 298 9.51 7.51 32.47
CA PRO A 298 9.66 7.43 33.92
C PRO A 298 9.54 6.02 34.51
N ILE A 299 8.88 5.11 33.79
CA ILE A 299 8.64 3.73 34.21
C ILE A 299 9.93 2.89 34.06
N ASN A 300 10.81 3.25 33.12
CA ASN A 300 12.07 2.56 32.85
C ASN A 300 12.97 2.56 34.07
N PHE A 301 13.05 3.70 34.76
CA PHE A 301 13.85 3.85 35.97
C PHE A 301 13.34 2.94 37.10
N SER A 302 12.01 2.87 37.28
CA SER A 302 11.37 2.01 38.28
C SER A 302 11.65 0.52 38.02
N ILE A 303 11.56 0.08 36.77
CA ILE A 303 11.85 -1.29 36.36
C ILE A 303 13.33 -1.61 36.50
N ALA A 304 14.22 -0.69 36.09
CA ALA A 304 15.66 -0.83 36.25
C ALA A 304 16.03 -1.04 37.73
N LEU A 305 15.52 -0.19 38.63
CA LEU A 305 15.70 -0.34 40.08
C LEU A 305 15.17 -1.70 40.61
N GLY A 306 14.04 -2.15 40.09
CA GLY A 306 13.50 -3.48 40.38
C GLY A 306 14.47 -4.61 40.00
N LYS A 307 15.04 -4.55 38.80
CA LYS A 307 16.02 -5.54 38.31
C LYS A 307 17.35 -5.47 39.07
N LEU A 308 17.80 -4.28 39.46
CA LEU A 308 18.99 -4.11 40.32
C LEU A 308 18.80 -4.77 41.68
N ASN A 309 17.64 -4.57 42.31
CA ASN A 309 17.30 -5.22 43.58
C ASN A 309 17.21 -6.74 43.42
N LEU A 310 16.62 -7.23 42.33
CA LEU A 310 16.55 -8.66 42.03
C LEU A 310 17.93 -9.27 41.84
N ALA A 311 18.82 -8.62 41.09
CA ALA A 311 20.21 -9.05 40.94
C ALA A 311 20.94 -9.12 42.28
N LYS A 312 20.75 -8.12 43.14
CA LYS A 312 21.29 -8.11 44.51
C LYS A 312 20.78 -9.28 45.35
N THR A 313 19.48 -9.60 45.29
CA THR A 313 18.91 -10.76 46.00
C THR A 313 19.41 -12.10 45.47
N GLN A 314 19.82 -12.17 44.19
CA GLN A 314 20.41 -13.35 43.58
C GLN A 314 21.93 -13.43 43.77
N ASN A 315 22.53 -12.54 44.58
CA ASN A 315 23.99 -12.40 44.74
C ASN A 315 24.74 -12.17 43.40
N LYS A 316 24.05 -11.66 42.36
CA LYS A 316 24.69 -11.24 41.11
C LYS A 316 25.17 -9.80 41.27
N PHE A 317 26.48 -9.62 41.40
CA PHE A 317 27.08 -8.29 41.43
C PHE A 317 27.03 -7.66 40.04
N ILE A 318 26.38 -6.50 39.95
CA ILE A 318 26.41 -5.66 38.75
C ILE A 318 27.55 -4.64 38.94
N SER A 319 28.60 -4.79 38.15
CA SER A 319 29.73 -3.86 38.02
C SER A 319 29.63 -3.09 36.71
N PHE A 320 30.50 -2.10 36.49
CA PHE A 320 30.54 -1.39 35.20
C PHE A 320 30.85 -2.30 34.01
N SER A 321 31.61 -3.38 34.23
CA SER A 321 32.01 -4.31 33.16
C SER A 321 30.89 -5.22 32.66
N ASN A 322 29.84 -5.45 33.47
CA ASN A 322 28.68 -6.26 33.08
C ASN A 322 27.37 -5.46 33.10
N LEU A 323 27.48 -4.13 33.19
CA LEU A 323 26.33 -3.23 33.33
C LEU A 323 25.37 -3.43 32.15
N PHE A 324 25.87 -3.36 30.91
CA PHE A 324 25.06 -3.46 29.69
C PHE A 324 24.58 -4.88 29.37
N ASP A 325 25.26 -5.89 29.90
CA ASP A 325 24.84 -7.30 29.79
C ASP A 325 23.76 -7.67 30.82
N SER A 326 23.55 -6.82 31.83
CA SER A 326 22.52 -7.01 32.85
C SER A 326 21.17 -6.43 32.40
N GLU A 327 20.07 -7.03 32.87
CA GLU A 327 18.72 -6.50 32.61
C GLU A 327 18.58 -5.04 33.11
N PHE A 328 19.27 -4.70 34.20
CA PHE A 328 19.34 -3.32 34.70
C PHE A 328 19.93 -2.35 33.66
N GLY A 329 21.07 -2.69 33.04
CA GLY A 329 21.69 -1.83 32.03
C GLY A 329 20.89 -1.73 30.75
N ILE A 330 20.19 -2.80 30.34
CA ILE A 330 19.27 -2.76 29.19
C ILE A 330 18.16 -1.71 29.41
N TYR A 331 17.51 -1.71 30.58
CA TYR A 331 16.47 -0.71 30.89
C TYR A 331 17.04 0.71 31.04
N LEU A 332 18.27 0.85 31.54
CA LEU A 332 18.97 2.14 31.61
C LEU A 332 19.28 2.68 30.19
N LEU A 333 19.67 1.80 29.26
CA LEU A 333 19.91 2.14 27.86
C LEU A 333 18.60 2.54 27.16
N ILE A 334 17.51 1.79 27.36
CA ILE A 334 16.18 2.15 26.84
C ILE A 334 15.72 3.50 27.39
N MET A 335 15.98 3.80 28.66
CA MET A 335 15.70 5.10 29.25
C MET A 335 16.49 6.22 28.54
N PHE A 336 17.79 6.04 28.33
CA PHE A 336 18.60 7.02 27.59
C PHE A 336 18.09 7.22 26.17
N LEU A 337 17.77 6.14 25.47
CA LEU A 337 17.21 6.17 24.12
C LEU A 337 15.86 6.88 24.08
N SER A 338 14.97 6.64 25.06
CA SER A 338 13.68 7.33 25.16
C SER A 338 13.86 8.84 25.31
N VAL A 339 14.82 9.29 26.14
CA VAL A 339 15.11 10.72 26.33
C VAL A 339 15.60 11.36 25.03
N VAL A 340 16.48 10.68 24.31
CA VAL A 340 16.97 11.13 22.99
C VAL A 340 15.81 11.19 21.98
N LEU A 341 14.98 10.15 21.91
CA LEU A 341 13.80 10.11 21.02
C LEU A 341 12.81 11.23 21.33
N TYR A 342 12.48 11.46 22.61
CA TYR A 342 11.62 12.57 23.02
C TYR A 342 12.24 13.92 22.64
N HIS A 343 13.56 14.08 22.77
CA HIS A 343 14.24 15.30 22.36
C HIS A 343 14.19 15.50 20.83
N CYS A 344 14.39 14.44 20.05
CA CYS A 344 14.28 14.48 18.59
C CYS A 344 12.85 14.79 18.14
N LEU A 345 11.84 14.12 18.71
CA LEU A 345 10.42 14.38 18.42
C LEU A 345 10.01 15.81 18.80
N ASN A 346 10.50 16.32 19.93
CA ASN A 346 10.21 17.69 20.35
C ASN A 346 10.88 18.74 19.43
N ARG A 347 11.99 18.38 18.77
CA ARG A 347 12.61 19.24 17.74
C ARG A 347 11.69 19.38 16.53
N TYR A 348 11.04 18.31 16.10
CA TYR A 348 10.04 18.33 15.03
C TYR A 348 8.72 19.03 15.42
N SER A 349 8.36 19.06 16.70
CA SER A 349 7.20 19.85 17.16
C SER A 349 7.37 21.36 16.92
N ASN A 350 8.60 21.84 16.72
CA ASN A 350 8.87 23.23 16.34
C ASN A 350 9.00 23.42 14.82
N ASP A 351 8.97 22.33 14.04
CA ASP A 351 8.95 22.34 12.55
C ASP A 351 7.52 22.33 11.99
N TYR A 352 6.48 22.48 12.82
CA TYR A 352 5.29 23.15 12.32
C TYR A 352 5.74 24.53 11.89
N GLU A 353 5.85 24.76 10.58
CA GLU A 353 5.92 26.11 10.02
C GLU A 353 4.76 26.89 10.61
N ARG A 354 5.02 27.61 11.72
CA ARG A 354 4.30 28.85 11.97
C ARG A 354 4.66 29.68 10.78
N ASP A 355 3.74 29.71 9.83
CA ASP A 355 3.77 30.51 8.63
C ASP A 355 4.46 31.83 8.97
N PRO A 356 5.76 31.99 8.61
CA PRO A 356 6.61 33.01 9.22
C PRO A 356 6.21 34.42 8.76
N ILE A 357 5.19 34.50 7.91
CA ILE A 357 4.73 35.71 7.30
C ILE A 357 3.24 35.83 7.60
N ASN A 358 2.93 36.89 8.35
CA ASN A 358 1.59 37.43 8.53
C ASN A 358 1.07 37.92 7.15
N ASN A 359 0.83 37.01 6.21
CA ASN A 359 0.61 37.23 4.77
C ASN A 359 -0.74 37.91 4.45
N GLY A 360 -1.43 38.43 5.46
CA GLY A 360 -2.72 39.09 5.29
C GLY A 360 -3.82 38.10 4.90
N TYR A 361 -4.89 38.64 4.32
CA TYR A 361 -6.02 37.84 3.85
C TYR A 361 -5.61 36.98 2.64
N PRO A 362 -6.08 35.72 2.55
CA PRO A 362 -5.82 34.87 1.39
C PRO A 362 -6.30 35.56 0.11
N LEU A 363 -5.50 35.48 -0.95
CA LEU A 363 -5.87 36.02 -2.26
C LEU A 363 -6.99 35.19 -2.88
N VAL A 364 -6.94 33.86 -2.68
CA VAL A 364 -7.98 32.93 -3.07
C VAL A 364 -8.33 32.06 -1.87
N GLU A 365 -9.58 32.09 -1.44
CA GLU A 365 -10.12 31.18 -0.43
C GLU A 365 -11.16 30.29 -1.11
N VAL A 366 -10.89 28.99 -1.07
CA VAL A 366 -11.77 27.95 -1.57
C VAL A 366 -12.34 27.20 -0.38
N LYS A 367 -13.68 27.18 -0.27
CA LYS A 367 -14.39 26.46 0.78
C LYS A 367 -15.41 25.50 0.17
N ASP A 368 -15.32 24.25 0.60
CA ASP A 368 -16.27 23.17 0.38
C ASP A 368 -16.70 23.00 -1.08
N ILE A 369 -15.75 23.08 -2.02
CA ILE A 369 -16.06 22.87 -3.44
C ILE A 369 -16.44 21.42 -3.68
N PHE A 370 -17.55 21.26 -4.40
CA PHE A 370 -18.00 20.00 -4.97
C PHE A 370 -18.11 20.09 -6.49
N LYS A 371 -17.83 18.99 -7.19
CA LYS A 371 -17.95 18.91 -8.66
C LYS A 371 -18.61 17.61 -9.08
N LEU A 372 -19.80 17.73 -9.66
CA LEU A 372 -20.60 16.60 -10.13
C LEU A 372 -20.52 16.49 -11.66
N TYR A 373 -20.16 15.32 -12.17
CA TYR A 373 -20.27 15.00 -13.58
C TYR A 373 -21.49 14.15 -13.87
N LYS A 374 -22.21 14.50 -14.93
CA LYS A 374 -23.39 13.75 -15.38
C LYS A 374 -22.94 12.56 -16.21
N ASN A 375 -23.08 11.36 -15.66
CA ASN A 375 -22.81 10.13 -16.39
C ASN A 375 -24.13 9.58 -16.99
N ARG A 376 -24.15 9.37 -18.31
CA ARG A 376 -25.29 8.74 -19.00
C ARG A 376 -25.13 7.24 -18.91
N ILE A 377 -25.92 6.60 -18.05
CA ILE A 377 -26.00 5.15 -17.97
C ILE A 377 -27.23 4.71 -18.77
N LYS A 378 -27.18 3.51 -19.39
CA LYS A 378 -28.22 3.01 -20.30
C LYS A 378 -29.65 3.01 -19.73
N ASN A 379 -29.81 3.00 -18.40
CA ASN A 379 -31.11 3.03 -17.71
C ASN A 379 -31.31 4.22 -16.75
N GLY A 380 -30.60 5.34 -16.92
CA GLY A 380 -30.83 6.53 -16.08
C GLY A 380 -29.71 7.57 -16.07
N LYS A 381 -29.93 8.67 -15.34
CA LYS A 381 -28.92 9.70 -15.08
C LYS A 381 -28.31 9.45 -13.70
N LYS A 382 -27.01 9.17 -13.63
CA LYS A 382 -26.26 9.11 -12.36
C LYS A 382 -25.26 10.25 -12.33
N TYR A 383 -25.24 11.01 -11.24
CA TYR A 383 -24.22 12.02 -10.99
C TYR A 383 -23.05 11.34 -10.27
N VAL A 384 -21.82 11.58 -10.74
CA VAL A 384 -20.59 11.12 -10.09
C VAL A 384 -19.93 12.34 -9.46
N ASN A 385 -19.62 12.24 -8.17
CA ASN A 385 -18.91 13.29 -7.46
C ASN A 385 -17.40 13.13 -7.68
N VAL A 386 -16.79 14.11 -8.34
CA VAL A 386 -15.37 14.10 -8.71
C VAL A 386 -14.54 14.96 -7.75
N LEU A 387 -15.16 15.95 -7.10
CA LEU A 387 -14.55 16.71 -6.00
C LEU A 387 -15.59 16.77 -4.88
N ASN A 388 -15.22 16.45 -3.65
CA ASN A 388 -16.15 16.43 -2.52
C ASN A 388 -15.57 17.17 -1.31
N GLY A 389 -16.04 18.40 -1.05
CA GLY A 389 -15.65 19.15 0.14
C GLY A 389 -14.19 19.60 0.15
N VAL A 390 -13.66 19.99 -1.01
CA VAL A 390 -12.27 20.46 -1.10
C VAL A 390 -12.20 21.93 -0.67
N SER A 391 -11.34 22.22 0.31
CA SER A 391 -11.10 23.55 0.87
C SER A 391 -9.60 23.85 0.89
N PHE A 392 -9.18 25.01 0.41
CA PHE A 392 -7.79 25.47 0.46
C PHE A 392 -7.70 26.99 0.34
N ASN A 393 -6.60 27.56 0.84
CA ASN A 393 -6.28 28.98 0.72
C ASN A 393 -5.02 29.13 -0.12
N VAL A 394 -4.97 30.16 -0.96
CA VAL A 394 -3.78 30.58 -1.71
C VAL A 394 -3.49 32.04 -1.35
N TYR A 395 -2.28 32.29 -0.87
CA TYR A 395 -1.84 33.64 -0.48
C TYR A 395 -1.14 34.36 -1.63
N ASN A 396 -0.98 35.67 -1.48
CA ASN A 396 -0.36 36.49 -2.51
C ASN A 396 1.11 36.08 -2.71
N ASN A 397 1.54 35.92 -3.96
CA ASN A 397 2.88 35.46 -4.37
C ASN A 397 3.22 33.99 -4.05
N GLU A 398 2.26 33.14 -3.68
CA GLU A 398 2.49 31.70 -3.61
C GLU A 398 2.39 31.04 -4.98
N ILE A 399 3.35 30.16 -5.27
CA ILE A 399 3.28 29.23 -6.41
C ILE A 399 2.77 27.91 -5.85
N PHE A 400 1.57 27.50 -6.25
CA PHE A 400 1.00 26.21 -5.88
C PHE A 400 0.89 25.30 -7.11
N ALA A 401 1.04 23.99 -6.89
CA ALA A 401 0.85 22.97 -7.90
C ALA A 401 -0.27 22.02 -7.47
N ILE A 402 -1.20 21.73 -8.37
CA ILE A 402 -2.24 20.71 -8.15
C ILE A 402 -1.77 19.45 -8.86
N LEU A 403 -1.48 18.41 -8.08
CA LEU A 403 -1.13 17.09 -8.59
C LEU A 403 -2.39 16.21 -8.56
N SER A 404 -2.73 15.63 -9.71
CA SER A 404 -3.75 14.58 -9.79
C SER A 404 -3.03 13.24 -9.71
N VAL A 405 -3.41 12.42 -8.73
CA VAL A 405 -2.98 11.01 -8.62
C VAL A 405 -3.86 10.14 -9.51
#